data_AF-A0A6V8ES81-F1
#
_entry.id   AF-A0A6V8ES81-F1
#
_cell.length_a   1.000
_cell.length_b   1.000
_cell.length_c   1.000
_cell.angle_alpha   90.00
_cell.angle_beta   90.00
_cell.angle_gamma   90.00
#
_symmetry.space_group_name_H-M   'P 1'
#
loop_
_entity.id
_entity.type
_entity.pdbx_description
1 polymer ?
#
loop_
_entity_poly.entity_id
_entity_poly.type
_entity_poly.pdbx_seq_one_letter_code
_entity_poly.pdbx_strand_id
1 'polypeptide(L)'
;MATISLGVGIDYCIHVTERYRESREKGESHKQALHAVGGACSLALIGSAASDIAGFSVIALSPMGLFSNFGIFSAAMIFLSLIASLVLTTAALGLLHQFTKSDSEEE
;
A
#
# COMPACT_ATOMS: atom_id res chain seq x y z
N MET A 1 -0.68 10.60 -15.55
CA MET A 1 -1.56 9.66 -14.80
C MET A 1 -0.87 8.33 -14.56
N ALA A 2 -0.48 7.58 -15.59
CA ALA A 2 0.19 6.29 -15.43
C ALA A 2 1.44 6.36 -14.53
N THR A 3 2.31 7.34 -14.74
CA THR A 3 3.53 7.55 -13.93
C THR A 3 3.23 7.89 -12.47
N ILE A 4 2.23 8.76 -12.22
CA ILE A 4 1.81 9.14 -10.87
C ILE A 4 1.26 7.92 -10.13
N SER A 5 0.37 7.16 -10.78
CA SER A 5 -0.19 5.95 -10.19
C SER A 5 0.88 4.90 -9.88
N LEU A 6 1.84 4.70 -10.78
CA LEU A 6 2.95 3.79 -10.52
C LEU A 6 3.79 4.26 -9.34
N GLY A 7 4.10 5.55 -9.26
CA GLY A 7 4.84 6.13 -8.13
C GLY A 7 4.12 5.92 -6.79
N VAL A 8 2.83 6.27 -6.72
CA VAL A 8 2.00 6.09 -5.52
C VAL A 8 1.86 4.61 -5.14
N GLY A 9 1.71 3.71 -6.12
CA GLY A 9 1.62 2.28 -5.84
C GLY A 9 2.90 1.68 -5.33
N ILE A 10 4.04 2.06 -5.92
CA ILE A 10 5.34 1.62 -5.42
C ILE A 10 5.56 2.13 -3.99
N ASP A 11 5.21 3.39 -3.69
CA ASP A 11 5.35 3.97 -2.35
C ASP A 11 4.55 3.18 -1.31
N TYR A 12 3.25 2.93 -1.56
CA TYR A 12 2.44 2.13 -0.64
C TYR A 12 2.94 0.69 -0.50
N CYS A 13 3.45 0.06 -1.56
CA CYS A 13 4.02 -1.29 -1.48
C CYS A 13 5.30 -1.33 -0.65
N ILE A 14 6.18 -0.33 -0.80
CA ILE A 14 7.40 -0.20 0.00
C ILE A 14 7.04 -0.05 1.47
N HIS A 15 6.09 0.82 1.80
CA HIS A 15 5.70 1.08 3.19
C HIS A 15 5.14 -0.18 3.88
N VAL A 16 4.31 -0.96 3.18
CA VAL A 16 3.81 -2.25 3.66
C VAL A 16 4.95 -3.25 3.87
N THR A 17 5.84 -3.36 2.89
CA THR A 17 6.97 -4.31 2.94
C THR A 17 7.96 -3.96 4.04
N GLU A 18 8.26 -2.67 4.22
CA GLU A 18 9.18 -2.20 5.25
C GLU A 18 8.62 -2.47 6.64
N ARG A 19 7.32 -2.24 6.88
CA ARG A 19 6.71 -2.58 8.17
C ARG A 19 6.75 -4.08 8.44
N TYR A 20 6.49 -4.90 7.44
CA TYR A 20 6.64 -6.35 7.55
C TYR A 20 8.09 -6.72 7.91
N ARG A 21 9.07 -6.13 7.21
CA ARG A 21 10.51 -6.34 7.45
C ARG A 21 10.93 -5.94 8.86
N GLU A 22 10.55 -4.75 9.31
CA GLU A 22 10.79 -4.29 10.69
C GLU A 22 10.22 -5.25 11.74
N SER A 23 9.03 -5.80 11.49
CA SER A 23 8.38 -6.74 12.41
C SER A 23 9.15 -8.07 12.45
N ARG A 24 9.65 -8.54 11.29
CA ARG A 24 10.53 -9.71 11.20
C ARG A 24 11.89 -9.48 11.88
N GLU A 25 12.49 -8.30 11.73
CA GLU A 25 13.76 -7.93 12.38
C GLU A 25 13.64 -7.82 13.90
N LYS A 26 12.44 -7.47 14.41
CA LYS A 26 12.12 -7.51 15.85
C LYS A 26 11.96 -8.94 16.40
N GLY A 27 12.13 -9.97 15.56
CA GLY A 27 12.02 -11.38 15.94
C GLY A 27 10.58 -11.91 15.91
N GLU A 28 9.62 -11.17 15.35
CA GLU A 28 8.24 -11.63 15.27
C GLU A 28 8.08 -12.77 14.23
N SER A 29 7.19 -13.70 14.55
CA SER A 29 6.81 -14.77 13.61
C SER A 29 6.16 -14.19 12.36
N HIS A 30 6.20 -14.92 11.23
CA HIS A 30 5.59 -14.47 9.97
C HIS A 30 4.14 -14.01 10.14
N LYS A 31 3.34 -14.77 10.92
CA LYS A 31 1.94 -14.45 11.19
C LYS A 31 1.78 -13.17 12.02
N GLN A 32 2.66 -12.93 12.99
CA GLN A 32 2.67 -11.69 13.78
C GLN A 32 3.07 -10.49 12.92
N ALA A 33 4.09 -10.64 12.08
CA ALA A 33 4.50 -9.59 11.15
C ALA A 33 3.41 -9.22 10.13
N LEU A 34 2.67 -10.21 9.61
CA LEU A 34 1.50 -9.96 8.74
C LEU A 34 0.39 -9.22 9.49
N HIS A 35 0.14 -9.59 10.76
CA HIS A 35 -0.85 -8.92 11.59
C HIS A 35 -0.44 -7.48 11.95
N ALA A 36 0.86 -7.22 12.12
CA ALA A 36 1.41 -5.89 12.38
C ALA A 36 1.19 -4.93 11.19
N VAL A 37 1.32 -5.44 9.96
CA VAL A 37 0.95 -4.71 8.74
C VAL A 37 -0.55 -4.38 8.73
N GLY A 38 -1.40 -5.36 9.02
CA GLY A 38 -2.86 -5.18 9.05
C GLY A 38 -3.38 -4.28 10.17
N GLY A 39 -2.61 -4.08 11.24
CA GLY A 39 -2.99 -3.28 12.41
C GLY A 39 -2.59 -1.80 12.30
N ALA A 40 -1.56 -1.38 13.05
CA ALA A 40 -1.19 0.03 13.17
C ALA A 40 -0.70 0.65 11.86
N CYS A 41 -0.08 -0.14 10.98
CA CYS A 41 0.47 0.34 9.71
C CYS A 41 -0.63 0.66 8.69
N SER A 42 -1.65 -0.19 8.57
CA SER A 42 -2.79 0.08 7.71
C SER A 42 -3.49 1.39 8.10
N LEU A 43 -3.61 1.66 9.40
CA LEU A 43 -4.17 2.92 9.90
C LEU A 43 -3.31 4.14 9.52
N ALA A 44 -1.99 4.03 9.64
CA ALA A 44 -1.07 5.10 9.22
C ALA A 44 -1.16 5.36 7.71
N LEU A 45 -1.21 4.30 6.90
CA LEU A 45 -1.32 4.37 5.44
C LEU A 45 -2.65 4.98 5.00
N ILE A 46 -3.76 4.62 5.66
CA ILE A 46 -5.08 5.23 5.40
C ILE A 46 -5.02 6.73 5.72
N GLY A 47 -4.38 7.14 6.82
CA GLY A 47 -4.20 8.56 7.15
C GLY A 47 -3.40 9.34 6.11
N SER A 48 -2.31 8.75 5.60
CA SER A 48 -1.54 9.33 4.51
C SER A 48 -2.38 9.47 3.24
N ALA A 49 -3.01 8.38 2.80
CA ALA A 49 -3.85 8.37 1.60
C ALA A 49 -5.03 9.34 1.70
N ALA A 50 -5.64 9.48 2.88
CA ALA A 50 -6.70 10.44 3.12
C ALA A 50 -6.21 11.89 2.95
N SER A 51 -5.00 12.19 3.40
CA SER A 51 -4.38 13.50 3.24
C SER A 51 -4.09 13.80 1.75
N ASP A 52 -3.59 12.80 1.02
CA ASP A 52 -3.33 12.91 -0.42
C ASP A 52 -4.63 13.13 -1.19
N ILE A 53 -5.66 12.32 -0.93
CA ILE A 53 -7.00 12.43 -1.52
C ILE A 53 -7.58 13.82 -1.23
N ALA A 54 -7.45 14.33 -0.01
CA ALA A 54 -7.92 15.66 0.35
C ALA A 54 -7.20 16.73 -0.49
N GLY A 55 -5.88 16.64 -0.64
CA GLY A 55 -5.09 17.54 -1.50
C GLY A 55 -5.55 17.53 -2.95
N PHE A 56 -5.72 16.35 -3.55
CA PHE A 56 -6.21 16.23 -4.93
C PHE A 56 -7.68 16.61 -5.08
N SER A 57 -8.49 16.48 -4.02
CA SER A 57 -9.88 16.95 -4.01
C SER A 57 -9.97 18.47 -4.10
N VAL A 58 -9.05 19.21 -3.48
CA VAL A 58 -8.98 20.68 -3.66
C VAL A 58 -8.71 21.04 -5.12
N ILE A 59 -7.82 20.29 -5.80
CA ILE A 59 -7.55 20.46 -7.23
C ILE A 59 -8.80 20.12 -8.06
N ALA A 60 -9.58 19.13 -7.63
CA ALA A 60 -10.82 18.72 -8.30
C ALA A 60 -11.89 19.83 -8.34
N LEU A 61 -11.90 20.75 -7.38
CA LEU A 61 -12.81 21.91 -7.33
C LEU A 61 -12.47 23.01 -8.35
N SER A 62 -11.37 22.87 -9.10
CA SER A 62 -10.95 23.86 -10.08
C SER A 62 -11.99 24.02 -11.21
N PRO A 63 -12.33 25.27 -11.62
CA PRO A 63 -13.28 25.53 -12.70
C PRO A 63 -12.74 25.14 -14.09
N MET A 64 -11.45 24.85 -14.20
CA MET A 64 -10.85 24.36 -15.44
C MET A 64 -10.97 22.84 -15.50
N GLY A 65 -11.76 22.33 -16.45
CA GLY A 65 -12.10 20.90 -16.54
C GLY A 65 -10.90 19.94 -16.57
N LEU A 66 -9.75 20.37 -17.11
CA LEU A 66 -8.51 19.59 -17.08
C LEU A 66 -8.02 19.31 -15.65
N PHE A 67 -7.99 20.33 -14.79
CA PHE A 67 -7.57 20.19 -13.39
C PHE A 67 -8.60 19.44 -12.56
N SER A 68 -9.89 19.64 -12.84
CA SER A 68 -10.96 18.91 -12.17
C SER A 68 -10.85 17.39 -12.39
N ASN A 69 -10.76 16.97 -13.66
CA ASN A 69 -10.55 15.55 -14.00
C ASN A 69 -9.24 15.03 -13.41
N PHE A 70 -8.16 15.80 -13.49
CA PHE A 70 -6.87 15.42 -12.92
C PHE A 70 -6.97 15.12 -11.41
N GLY A 71 -7.66 15.98 -10.65
CA GLY A 71 -7.88 15.78 -9.22
C GLY A 71 -8.69 14.52 -8.90
N ILE A 72 -9.82 14.33 -9.61
CA ILE A 72 -10.71 13.17 -9.41
C ILE A 72 -9.98 11.86 -9.74
N PHE A 73 -9.31 11.78 -10.89
CA PHE A 73 -8.57 10.57 -11.27
C PHE A 73 -7.41 10.29 -10.31
N SER A 74 -6.67 11.31 -9.89
CA SER A 74 -5.56 11.11 -8.95
C SER A 74 -6.04 10.58 -7.61
N ALA A 75 -7.11 11.15 -7.04
CA ALA A 75 -7.72 10.67 -5.80
C ALA A 75 -8.21 9.21 -5.91
N ALA A 76 -8.88 8.87 -7.03
CA ALA A 76 -9.32 7.50 -7.28
C ALA A 76 -8.16 6.50 -7.39
N MET A 77 -7.08 6.89 -8.08
CA MET A 77 -5.88 6.04 -8.23
C MET A 77 -5.19 5.83 -6.89
N ILE A 78 -5.07 6.86 -6.04
CA ILE A 78 -4.51 6.75 -4.69
C ILE A 78 -5.31 5.74 -3.87
N PHE A 79 -6.64 5.88 -3.86
CA PHE A 79 -7.51 4.98 -3.13
C PHE A 79 -7.37 3.52 -3.60
N LEU A 80 -7.43 3.30 -4.92
CA LEU A 80 -7.27 1.96 -5.49
C LEU A 80 -5.88 1.38 -5.18
N SER A 81 -4.85 2.21 -5.22
CA SER A 81 -3.48 1.82 -4.97
C SER A 81 -3.23 1.44 -3.51
N LEU A 82 -3.87 2.13 -2.57
CA LEU A 82 -3.84 1.79 -1.15
C LEU A 82 -4.45 0.39 -0.92
N ILE A 83 -5.63 0.14 -1.48
CA ILE A 83 -6.29 -1.18 -1.40
C ILE A 83 -5.42 -2.25 -2.03
N ALA A 84 -4.87 -1.97 -3.22
CA ALA A 84 -3.99 -2.91 -3.91
C ALA A 84 -2.76 -3.23 -3.06
N SER A 85 -2.11 -2.24 -2.44
CA SER A 85 -0.95 -2.53 -1.58
C SER A 85 -1.34 -3.35 -0.35
N LEU A 86 -2.40 -2.98 0.37
CA LEU A 86 -2.80 -3.70 1.58
C LEU A 86 -3.30 -5.13 1.31
N VAL A 87 -3.93 -5.37 0.16
CA VAL A 87 -4.44 -6.71 -0.17
C VAL A 87 -3.39 -7.52 -0.93
N LEU A 88 -2.89 -6.99 -2.05
CA LEU A 88 -2.02 -7.72 -2.97
C LEU A 88 -0.63 -7.91 -2.38
N THR A 89 -0.02 -6.88 -1.79
CA THR A 89 1.32 -7.00 -1.21
C THR A 89 1.31 -7.92 0.00
N THR A 90 0.30 -7.82 0.87
CA THR A 90 0.17 -8.71 2.04
C THR A 90 -0.11 -10.15 1.62
N ALA A 91 -0.95 -10.37 0.60
CA ALA A 91 -1.15 -11.71 0.02
C ALA A 91 0.13 -12.25 -0.61
N ALA A 92 0.85 -11.44 -1.38
CA ALA A 92 2.13 -11.83 -1.98
C ALA A 92 3.19 -12.19 -0.94
N LEU A 93 3.30 -11.42 0.15
CA LEU A 93 4.19 -11.74 1.28
C LEU A 93 3.82 -13.06 1.96
N GLY A 94 2.52 -13.33 2.13
CA GLY A 94 2.03 -14.62 2.64
C GLY A 94 2.36 -15.79 1.72
N LEU A 95 2.13 -15.63 0.41
CA LEU A 95 2.44 -16.64 -0.61
C LEU A 95 3.95 -16.90 -0.71
N LEU A 96 4.80 -15.87 -0.65
CA LEU A 96 6.25 -16.04 -0.66
C LEU A 96 6.75 -16.87 0.52
N HIS A 97 6.17 -16.68 1.70
CA HIS A 97 6.56 -17.44 2.89
C HIS A 97 6.24 -18.94 2.79
N GLN A 98 5.07 -19.31 2.24
CA GLN A 98 4.73 -20.73 2.02
C GLN A 98 5.66 -21.39 0.98
N PHE A 99 6.10 -20.67 -0.05
CA PHE A 99 7.06 -21.20 -1.02
C PHE A 99 8.42 -21.47 -0.36
N THR A 100 8.94 -20.52 0.43
CA THR A 100 10.21 -20.73 1.16
C THR A 100 10.11 -21.86 2.20
N LYS A 101 8.94 -22.07 2.81
CA LYS A 101 8.72 -23.19 3.74
C LYS A 101 8.65 -24.54 3.01
N SER A 102 8.15 -24.58 1.77
CA SER A 102 8.06 -25.82 0.97
C SER A 102 9.44 -26.32 0.56
N ASP A 103 10.35 -25.43 0.17
CA ASP A 103 11.73 -25.79 -0.23
C ASP A 103 12.58 -26.31 0.95
N SER A 104 12.20 -25.99 2.19
CA SER A 104 12.92 -26.43 3.40
C SER A 104 12.38 -27.72 4.03
N GLU A 105 11.25 -28.24 3.55
CA GLU A 105 10.72 -29.56 3.93
C GLU A 105 11.11 -30.66 2.91
N GLU A 106 11.66 -30.29 1.75
CA GLU A 106 12.19 -31.23 0.74
C GLU A 106 13.68 -31.56 0.92
N GLU A 107 14.39 -30.90 1.84
CA GLU A 107 15.80 -31.15 2.20
C GLU A 107 15.93 -31.86 3.57
#